data_AF-A0A7L4LNP5-F1
#
_entry.id   AF-A0A7L4LNP5-F1
#
_cell.length_a   1.000
_cell.length_b   1.000
_cell.length_c   1.000
_cell.angle_alpha   90.00
_cell.angle_beta   90.00
_cell.angle_gamma   90.00
#
_symmetry.space_group_name_H-M   'P 1'
#
loop_
_entity.id
_entity.type
_entity.pdbx_description
1 polymer ?
#
loop_
_entity_poly.entity_id
_entity_poly.type
_entity_poly.pdbx_seq_one_letter_code
_entity_poly.pdbx_strand_id
1 'polypeptide(L)'
;QRYCQDVYRGQLASVHSTARNQELQKLAQTHNILSPWIGAVTRYRAGKWESYWEDSSPWNYANWAPTHPLHIITTCTTLSTRDGLWRSRFCFQLRPFICQY
;
A
#
# COMPACT_ATOMS: atom_id res chain seq x y z
N GLN A 1 -9.84 -3.69 7.73
CA GLN A 1 -8.80 -2.66 7.49
C GLN A 1 -9.10 -1.38 8.28
N ARG A 2 -9.53 -1.47 9.55
CA ARG A 2 -9.72 -0.30 10.42
C ARG A 2 -8.73 -0.24 11.59
N TYR A 3 -7.84 -1.22 11.74
CA TYR A 3 -6.98 -1.32 12.92
C TYR A 3 -6.06 -0.09 13.12
N CYS A 4 -5.47 0.49 12.06
CA CYS A 4 -4.70 1.74 12.20
C CYS A 4 -5.60 2.92 12.66
N GLN A 5 -6.83 3.00 12.16
CA GLN A 5 -7.79 4.05 12.53
C GLN A 5 -8.35 3.84 13.95
N ASP A 6 -8.68 2.61 14.30
CA ASP A 6 -9.33 2.23 15.56
C ASP A 6 -8.34 2.23 16.73
N VAL A 7 -7.08 1.85 16.50
CA VAL A 7 -6.07 1.68 17.57
C VAL A 7 -5.13 2.89 17.67
N TYR A 8 -4.76 3.50 16.55
CA TYR A 8 -3.74 4.56 16.51
C TYR A 8 -4.28 5.91 16.03
N ARG A 9 -5.58 6.02 15.69
CA ARG A 9 -6.16 7.17 14.95
C ARG A 9 -5.38 7.54 13.67
N GLY A 10 -4.60 6.59 13.16
CA GLY A 10 -3.75 6.74 11.99
C GLY A 10 -4.37 6.10 10.76
N GLN A 11 -3.71 6.28 9.63
CA GLN A 11 -4.10 5.65 8.36
C GLN A 11 -2.99 4.70 7.90
N LEU A 12 -3.30 3.79 6.98
CA LEU A 12 -2.25 3.00 6.35
C LEU A 12 -1.31 3.92 5.58
N ALA A 13 -0.02 3.60 5.58
CA ALA A 13 1.02 4.49 5.06
C ALA A 13 0.78 4.83 3.58
N SER A 14 0.80 6.12 3.25
CA SER A 14 0.81 6.64 1.89
C SER A 14 2.24 6.97 1.45
N VAL A 15 2.45 6.91 0.15
CA VAL A 15 3.79 7.09 -0.42
C VAL A 15 3.73 8.11 -1.55
N HIS A 16 4.38 9.24 -1.31
CA HIS A 16 4.40 10.39 -2.22
C HIS A 16 5.77 10.65 -2.84
N SER A 17 6.79 9.86 -2.47
CA SER A 17 8.15 10.03 -2.95
C SER A 17 8.95 8.73 -2.85
N THR A 18 10.01 8.64 -3.65
CA THR A 18 10.97 7.54 -3.57
C THR A 18 11.64 7.48 -2.19
N ALA A 19 11.92 8.63 -1.57
CA ALA A 19 12.49 8.69 -0.23
C ALA A 19 11.57 8.04 0.81
N ARG A 20 10.27 8.35 0.79
CA ARG A 20 9.28 7.72 1.67
C ARG A 20 9.16 6.22 1.40
N ASN A 21 9.18 5.82 0.12
CA ASN A 21 9.13 4.40 -0.25
C ASN A 21 10.33 3.61 0.34
N GLN A 22 11.53 4.18 0.23
CA GLN A 22 12.76 3.59 0.75
C GLN A 22 12.77 3.56 2.29
N GLU A 23 12.25 4.59 2.94
CA GLU A 23 12.10 4.63 4.39
C GLU A 23 11.20 3.49 4.89
N LEU A 24 10.01 3.34 4.28
CA LEU A 24 9.08 2.25 4.61
C LEU A 24 9.66 0.88 4.30
N GLN A 25 10.42 0.76 3.20
CA GLN A 25 11.14 -0.47 2.85
C GLN A 25 12.16 -0.83 3.94
N LYS A 26 13.00 0.12 4.36
CA LYS A 26 14.00 -0.09 5.41
C LYS A 26 13.34 -0.46 6.74
N LEU A 27 12.28 0.25 7.12
CA LEU A 27 11.52 -0.04 8.34
C LEU A 27 11.02 -1.49 8.34
N ALA A 28 10.40 -1.92 7.23
CA ALA A 28 9.90 -3.27 7.11
C ALA A 28 11.04 -4.32 7.08
N GLN A 29 12.19 -4.01 6.49
CA GLN A 29 13.38 -4.87 6.55
C GLN A 29 13.89 -5.03 7.99
N THR A 30 14.00 -3.94 8.76
CA THR A 30 14.43 -3.96 10.17
C THR A 30 13.54 -4.86 11.03
N HIS A 31 12.25 -4.93 10.72
CA HIS A 31 11.29 -5.79 11.42
C HIS A 31 11.08 -7.18 10.75
N ASN A 32 11.91 -7.56 9.78
CA ASN A 32 11.79 -8.82 9.02
C ASN A 32 10.41 -9.03 8.37
N ILE A 33 9.77 -7.95 7.96
CA ILE A 33 8.46 -7.96 7.29
C ILE A 33 8.69 -8.01 5.77
N LEU A 34 8.23 -9.07 5.12
CA LEU A 34 8.47 -9.27 3.68
C LEU A 34 7.54 -8.43 2.78
N SER A 35 6.28 -8.29 3.18
CA SER A 35 5.25 -7.67 2.33
C SER A 35 4.20 -6.93 3.16
N PRO A 36 4.54 -5.83 3.83
CA PRO A 36 3.54 -5.06 4.57
C PRO A 36 2.47 -4.47 3.66
N TRP A 37 1.24 -4.38 4.16
CA TRP A 37 0.20 -3.54 3.58
C TRP A 37 0.55 -2.05 3.70
N ILE A 38 0.30 -1.33 2.62
CA ILE A 38 0.29 0.14 2.55
C ILE A 38 -1.12 0.63 2.21
N GLY A 39 -1.37 1.93 2.33
CA GLY A 39 -2.70 2.51 2.22
C GLY A 39 -3.26 2.64 0.80
N ALA A 40 -2.60 2.05 -0.20
CA ALA A 40 -3.05 2.11 -1.59
C ALA A 40 -4.08 1.01 -1.88
N VAL A 41 -5.21 1.40 -2.45
CA VAL A 41 -6.29 0.51 -2.89
C VAL A 41 -6.55 0.75 -4.36
N THR A 42 -6.68 -0.32 -5.12
CA THR A 42 -7.07 -0.28 -6.53
C THR A 42 -8.50 -0.80 -6.67
N ARG A 43 -9.39 0.02 -7.24
CA ARG A 43 -10.82 -0.31 -7.42
C ARG A 43 -11.32 0.14 -8.79
N TYR A 44 -12.28 -0.59 -9.34
CA TYR A 44 -12.98 -0.16 -10.54
C TYR A 44 -14.01 0.93 -10.18
N ARG A 45 -13.81 2.14 -10.71
CA ARG A 45 -14.67 3.31 -10.47
C ARG A 45 -14.85 4.09 -11.77
N ALA A 46 -16.09 4.52 -12.03
CA ALA A 46 -16.42 5.35 -13.19
C ALA A 46 -15.90 4.80 -14.54
N GLY A 47 -16.00 3.48 -14.75
CA GLY A 47 -15.63 2.85 -16.01
C GLY A 47 -14.13 2.53 -16.16
N LYS A 48 -13.29 2.83 -15.17
CA LYS A 48 -11.84 2.60 -15.20
C LYS A 48 -11.31 2.05 -13.87
N TRP A 49 -10.15 1.41 -13.93
CA TRP A 49 -9.40 1.02 -12.74
C TRP A 49 -8.64 2.23 -12.21
N GLU A 50 -8.88 2.58 -10.95
CA GLU A 50 -8.21 3.69 -10.29
C GLU A 50 -7.52 3.17 -9.02
N SER A 51 -6.32 3.68 -8.77
CA SER A 51 -5.63 3.49 -7.50
C SER A 51 -5.69 4.79 -6.70
N TYR A 52 -6.01 4.69 -5.42
CA TYR A 52 -6.11 5.83 -4.51
C TYR A 52 -5.58 5.45 -3.14
N TRP A 53 -5.21 6.46 -2.37
CA TRP A 53 -4.81 6.30 -0.98
C TRP A 53 -6.02 6.42 -0.05
N GLU A 54 -6.09 5.58 0.98
CA GLU A 54 -7.16 5.62 1.98
C GLU A 54 -7.15 6.89 2.85
N ASP A 55 -6.01 7.58 2.92
CA ASP A 55 -5.85 8.87 3.60
C ASP A 55 -6.38 10.07 2.79
N SER A 56 -6.90 9.84 1.59
CA SER A 56 -7.35 10.88 0.64
C SER A 56 -6.23 11.81 0.17
N SER A 57 -4.97 11.42 0.36
CA SER A 57 -3.81 12.13 -0.17
C SER A 57 -3.73 12.00 -1.71
N PRO A 58 -3.03 12.94 -2.39
CA PRO A 58 -2.93 12.91 -3.84
C PRO A 58 -2.17 11.67 -4.34
N TRP A 59 -2.72 11.03 -5.37
CA TRP A 59 -2.03 9.96 -6.10
C TRP A 59 -0.98 10.54 -7.06
N ASN A 60 0.20 10.88 -6.53
CA ASN A 60 1.29 11.53 -7.28
C ASN A 60 2.54 10.67 -7.46
N TYR A 61 2.59 9.51 -6.81
CA TYR A 61 3.73 8.59 -6.88
C TYR A 61 3.21 7.16 -6.92
N ALA A 62 3.87 6.33 -7.74
CA ALA A 62 3.54 4.94 -7.91
C ALA A 62 4.81 4.13 -8.18
N ASN A 63 5.05 3.09 -7.39
CA ASN A 63 6.19 2.19 -7.57
C ASN A 63 5.75 0.76 -7.84
N TRP A 64 4.83 0.57 -8.78
CA TRP A 64 4.25 -0.73 -9.09
C TRP A 64 5.26 -1.72 -9.66
N ALA A 65 5.16 -2.96 -9.22
CA ALA A 65 5.82 -4.07 -9.89
C ALA A 65 5.27 -4.24 -11.31
N PRO A 66 6.06 -4.81 -12.24
CA PRO A 66 5.54 -5.23 -13.55
C PRO A 66 4.25 -6.03 -13.38
N THR A 67 3.31 -5.86 -14.31
CA THR A 67 1.98 -6.50 -14.34
C THR A 67 1.02 -6.12 -13.20
N HIS A 68 1.37 -5.11 -12.39
CA HIS A 68 0.52 -4.58 -11.32
C HIS A 68 0.17 -3.09 -11.61
N PRO A 69 -1.00 -2.60 -11.17
CA PRO A 69 -1.98 -3.34 -10.39
C PRO A 69 -2.85 -4.32 -11.19
N LEU A 70 -3.39 -5.33 -10.51
CA LEU A 70 -4.28 -6.32 -11.13
C LEU A 70 -5.66 -5.71 -11.36
N HIS A 71 -5.98 -5.40 -12.60
CA HIS A 71 -7.25 -4.80 -13.06
C HIS A 71 -8.38 -5.83 -13.23
N ILE A 72 -8.58 -6.69 -12.24
CA ILE A 72 -9.59 -7.76 -12.28
C ILE A 72 -10.64 -7.62 -11.18
N ILE A 73 -10.22 -7.28 -9.96
CA ILE A 73 -11.09 -7.05 -8.81
C ILE A 73 -10.50 -5.96 -7.91
N THR A 74 -11.26 -5.53 -6.91
CA THR A 74 -10.73 -4.61 -5.89
C THR A 74 -9.57 -5.26 -5.16
N THR A 75 -8.40 -4.63 -5.20
CA THR A 75 -7.17 -5.14 -4.59
C THR A 75 -6.56 -4.10 -3.67
N CYS A 76 -5.86 -4.58 -2.65
CA CYS A 76 -5.07 -3.77 -1.74
C CYS A 76 -3.60 -3.87 -2.12
N THR A 77 -2.79 -2.93 -1.67
CA THR A 77 -1.40 -2.83 -2.10
C THR A 77 -0.43 -3.22 -1.00
N THR A 78 0.51 -4.09 -1.34
CA THR A 78 1.65 -4.44 -0.48
C THR A 78 2.93 -3.83 -1.01
N LEU A 79 3.75 -3.29 -0.12
CA LEU A 79 5.15 -2.95 -0.41
C LEU A 79 5.99 -4.23 -0.25
N SER A 80 6.84 -4.56 -1.21
CA SER A 80 7.78 -5.67 -1.06
C SER A 80 9.13 -5.16 -0.57
N THR A 81 9.65 -5.75 0.50
CA THR A 81 10.94 -5.32 1.05
C THR A 81 12.15 -5.77 0.24
N ARG A 82 11.97 -6.74 -0.67
CA ARG A 82 13.06 -7.25 -1.52
C ARG A 82 13.47 -6.25 -2.61
N ASP A 83 12.49 -5.65 -3.27
CA ASP A 83 12.67 -4.79 -4.45
C ASP A 83 12.09 -3.39 -4.27
N GLY A 84 11.39 -3.12 -3.15
CA GLY A 84 10.71 -1.85 -2.90
C GLY A 84 9.47 -1.63 -3.77
N LEU A 85 9.08 -2.61 -4.58
CA LEU A 85 7.99 -2.51 -5.54
C LEU A 85 6.64 -2.86 -4.91
N TRP A 86 5.59 -2.26 -5.45
CA TRP A 86 4.22 -2.43 -4.98
C TRP A 86 3.53 -3.54 -5.73
N ARG A 87 2.84 -4.40 -5.00
CA ARG A 87 2.09 -5.53 -5.55
C ARG A 87 0.67 -5.50 -5.02
N SER A 88 -0.28 -5.55 -5.94
CA SER A 88 -1.69 -5.78 -5.65
C SER A 88 -1.93 -7.18 -5.12
N ARG A 89 -2.69 -7.28 -4.04
CA ARG A 89 -3.11 -8.54 -3.42
C ARG A 89 -4.57 -8.43 -3.00
N PHE A 90 -5.21 -9.57 -2.80
CA PHE A 90 -6.57 -9.60 -2.26
C PHE A 90 -6.58 -9.05 -0.83
N CYS A 91 -7.45 -8.07 -0.58
CA CYS A 91 -7.52 -7.33 0.69
C CYS A 91 -7.78 -8.20 1.93
N PHE A 92 -8.34 -9.39 1.74
CA PHE A 92 -8.69 -10.31 2.83
C PHE A 92 -7.51 -11.15 3.32
N GLN A 93 -6.29 -10.96 2.79
CA GLN A 93 -5.10 -11.67 3.27
C GLN A 93 -4.58 -11.04 4.58
N LEU A 94 -4.41 -11.88 5.60
CA LEU A 94 -3.69 -11.52 6.82
C LEU A 94 -2.22 -11.28 6.49
N ARG A 95 -1.80 -10.01 6.57
CA ARG A 95 -0.39 -9.60 6.47
C ARG A 95 -0.12 -8.47 7.45
N PRO A 96 1.16 -8.29 7.83
CA PRO A 96 1.58 -7.10 8.56
C PRO A 96 1.24 -5.83 7.76
N PHE A 97 1.10 -4.70 8.43
CA PHE A 97 0.72 -3.44 7.83
C PHE A 97 1.55 -2.31 8.44
N ILE A 98 1.76 -1.22 7.68
CA ILE A 98 2.44 -0.03 8.19
C ILE A 98 1.40 1.08 8.35
N CYS A 99 1.24 1.57 9.58
CA CYS A 99 0.45 2.76 9.86
C CYS A 99 1.33 4.02 9.77
N GLN A 100 0.70 5.15 9.47
CA GLN A 100 1.28 6.49 9.62
C GLN A 100 0.35 7.36 10.48
N TYR A 101 0.93 8.37 11.12
CA TYR A 101 0.27 9.39 11.92
C TYR A 101 0.59 10.79 11.39
#